data_AF-F8QJC6-F1
#
_entry.id   AF-F8QJC6-F1
#
_cell.length_a   1.000
_cell.length_b   1.000
_cell.length_c   1.000
_cell.angle_alpha   90.00
_cell.angle_beta   90.00
_cell.angle_gamma   90.00
#
_symmetry.space_group_name_H-M   'P 1'
#
loop_
_entity.id
_entity.type
_entity.pdbx_description
1 polymer ?
#
loop_
_entity_poly.entity_id
_entity_poly.type
_entity_poly.pdbx_seq_one_letter_code
_entity_poly.pdbx_strand_id
1 'polypeptide(L)'
;LLKSIHLFLDVDMYTGLTVHMTKTIAAGRQALKLFSQAMDEYLKAADGLRDKSWNFLKMHMNKHAFEDIKAKGITQNYNTKPNEQLHGLLKDSYQFRTNFKHVAEQCLVSCFILQDIAAFDSELMGDLKGDEVDSKITGMSHVSLGSKCPATSFQGLEESRKDDAAFMSFCIKLSNHLNIFFSINNISFPGGKCMKLGTEDKITVYYFMKVDYRYVVNW
;
A
#
# COMPACT_ATOMS: atom_id res chain seq x y z
N LEU A 1 -2.28 -14.78 -36.32
CA LEU A 1 -1.66 -15.27 -35.06
C LEU A 1 -0.87 -14.19 -34.32
N LEU A 2 0.23 -13.64 -34.87
CA LEU A 2 1.05 -12.63 -34.15
C LEU A 2 0.24 -11.39 -33.70
N LYS A 3 -0.64 -10.86 -34.56
CA LYS A 3 -1.59 -9.78 -34.22
C LYS A 3 -2.48 -10.15 -33.01
N SER A 4 -2.99 -11.38 -32.99
CA SER A 4 -3.86 -11.88 -31.90
C SER A 4 -3.09 -12.03 -30.59
N ILE A 5 -1.80 -12.43 -30.64
CA ILE A 5 -0.93 -12.52 -29.47
C ILE A 5 -0.66 -11.13 -28.89
N HIS A 6 -0.36 -10.13 -29.74
CA HIS A 6 -0.20 -8.75 -29.29
C HIS A 6 -1.45 -8.24 -28.57
N LEU A 7 -2.62 -8.40 -29.19
CA LEU A 7 -3.88 -7.96 -28.60
C LEU A 7 -4.23 -8.71 -27.32
N PHE A 8 -3.79 -9.96 -27.18
CA PHE A 8 -3.91 -10.70 -25.92
C PHE A 8 -3.04 -10.07 -24.81
N LEU A 9 -1.80 -9.67 -25.12
CA LEU A 9 -0.93 -8.99 -24.15
C LEU A 9 -1.52 -7.66 -23.68
N ASP A 10 -2.19 -6.93 -24.57
CA ASP A 10 -2.91 -5.70 -24.20
C ASP A 10 -4.02 -6.00 -23.19
N VAL A 11 -4.80 -7.06 -23.42
CA VAL A 11 -5.84 -7.52 -22.49
C VAL A 11 -5.21 -7.92 -21.15
N ASP A 12 -4.16 -8.73 -21.17
CA ASP A 12 -3.46 -9.21 -19.97
C ASP A 12 -2.95 -8.03 -19.13
N MET A 13 -2.29 -7.06 -19.77
CA MET A 13 -1.84 -5.81 -19.14
C MET A 13 -3.00 -5.07 -18.46
N TYR A 14 -4.12 -4.86 -19.14
CA TYR A 14 -5.28 -4.18 -18.54
C TYR A 14 -5.90 -4.98 -17.41
N THR A 15 -5.95 -6.31 -17.51
CA THR A 15 -6.48 -7.16 -16.46
C THR A 15 -5.57 -7.26 -15.24
N GLY A 16 -4.26 -7.09 -15.41
CA GLY A 16 -3.25 -7.17 -14.34
C GLY A 16 -3.05 -5.87 -13.56
N LEU A 17 -3.81 -4.81 -13.86
CA LEU A 17 -3.74 -3.56 -13.10
C LEU A 17 -4.15 -3.79 -11.64
N THR A 18 -3.39 -3.25 -10.70
CA THR A 18 -3.73 -3.27 -9.27
C THR A 18 -4.86 -2.31 -8.92
N VAL A 19 -5.10 -1.32 -9.79
CA VAL A 19 -6.16 -0.33 -9.61
C VAL A 19 -6.87 -0.12 -10.94
N HIS A 20 -8.18 -0.33 -10.92
CA HIS A 20 -9.05 -0.09 -12.04
C HIS A 20 -9.86 1.18 -11.84
N MET A 21 -9.84 2.05 -12.85
CA MET A 21 -10.67 3.24 -12.94
C MET A 21 -11.69 3.02 -14.05
N THR A 22 -12.77 3.80 -14.08
CA THR A 22 -13.78 3.72 -15.16
C THR A 22 -13.12 3.80 -16.55
N LYS A 23 -12.11 4.66 -16.72
CA LYS A 23 -11.34 4.80 -17.97
C LYS A 23 -10.51 3.57 -18.33
N THR A 24 -9.88 2.91 -17.36
CA THR A 24 -9.03 1.74 -17.63
C THR A 24 -9.87 0.48 -17.86
N ILE A 25 -11.03 0.37 -17.19
CA ILE A 25 -12.03 -0.67 -17.48
C ILE A 25 -12.58 -0.49 -18.90
N ALA A 26 -12.91 0.74 -19.30
CA ALA A 26 -13.39 1.02 -20.66
C ALA A 26 -12.32 0.68 -21.73
N ALA A 27 -11.07 1.08 -21.51
CA ALA A 27 -9.96 0.75 -22.40
C ALA A 27 -9.69 -0.76 -22.47
N GLY A 28 -9.73 -1.46 -21.33
CA GLY A 28 -9.59 -2.91 -21.26
C GLY A 28 -10.70 -3.66 -22.00
N ARG A 29 -11.97 -3.22 -21.87
CA ARG A 29 -13.09 -3.75 -22.65
C ARG A 29 -12.89 -3.55 -24.16
N GLN A 30 -12.35 -2.41 -24.57
CA GLN A 30 -12.02 -2.16 -25.97
C GLN A 30 -10.91 -3.08 -26.46
N ALA A 31 -9.83 -3.27 -25.69
CA ALA A 31 -8.76 -4.21 -26.01
C ALA A 31 -9.29 -5.64 -26.15
N LEU A 32 -10.17 -6.09 -25.24
CA LEU A 32 -10.81 -7.40 -25.30
C LEU A 32 -11.65 -7.57 -26.56
N LYS A 33 -12.42 -6.55 -26.95
CA LYS A 33 -13.21 -6.55 -28.19
C LYS A 33 -12.32 -6.70 -29.43
N LEU A 34 -11.23 -5.95 -29.50
CA LEU A 34 -10.27 -6.03 -30.61
C LEU A 34 -9.60 -7.41 -30.67
N PHE A 35 -9.22 -7.96 -29.52
CA PHE A 35 -8.68 -9.31 -29.42
C PHE A 35 -9.68 -10.36 -29.93
N SER A 36 -10.93 -10.32 -29.50
CA SER A 36 -11.98 -11.24 -29.96
C SER A 36 -12.16 -11.18 -31.48
N GLN A 37 -12.22 -9.97 -32.05
CA GLN A 37 -12.33 -9.79 -33.51
C GLN A 37 -11.12 -10.38 -34.25
N ALA A 38 -9.90 -10.11 -33.78
CA ALA A 38 -8.69 -10.65 -34.40
C ALA A 38 -8.56 -12.17 -34.24
N MET A 39 -9.14 -12.76 -33.20
CA MET A 39 -9.23 -14.21 -33.05
C MET A 39 -10.24 -14.82 -34.03
N ASP A 40 -11.40 -14.20 -34.21
CA ASP A 40 -12.40 -14.65 -35.19
C ASP A 40 -11.86 -14.59 -36.63
N GLU A 41 -11.14 -13.50 -36.99
CA GLU A 41 -10.43 -13.37 -38.27
C GLU A 41 -9.41 -14.50 -38.47
N TYR A 42 -8.62 -14.78 -37.43
CA TYR A 42 -7.61 -15.83 -37.48
C TYR A 42 -8.24 -17.23 -37.62
N LEU A 43 -9.33 -17.51 -36.90
CA LEU A 43 -10.04 -18.78 -36.98
C LEU A 43 -10.59 -19.03 -38.38
N LYS A 44 -11.19 -18.01 -39.00
CA LYS A 44 -11.67 -18.09 -40.39
C LYS A 44 -10.53 -18.33 -41.38
N ALA A 45 -9.39 -17.66 -41.20
CA ALA A 45 -8.24 -17.81 -42.08
C ALA A 45 -7.48 -19.15 -41.87
N ALA A 46 -7.59 -19.75 -40.69
CA ALA A 46 -6.94 -21.02 -40.34
C ALA A 46 -7.85 -22.24 -40.56
N ASP A 47 -9.08 -22.04 -41.02
CA ASP A 47 -10.05 -23.10 -41.26
C ASP A 47 -9.52 -24.09 -42.31
N GLY A 48 -9.55 -25.38 -42.00
CA GLY A 48 -8.96 -26.45 -42.82
C GLY A 48 -7.43 -26.59 -42.79
N LEU A 49 -6.69 -25.65 -42.20
CA LEU A 49 -5.22 -25.71 -42.08
C LEU A 49 -4.73 -26.37 -40.77
N ARG A 50 -5.56 -26.34 -39.71
CA ARG A 50 -5.22 -26.92 -38.39
C ARG A 50 -6.45 -27.45 -37.68
N ASP A 51 -6.33 -28.64 -37.10
CA ASP A 51 -7.38 -29.30 -36.29
C ASP A 51 -7.48 -28.77 -34.84
N LYS A 52 -6.91 -27.59 -34.57
CA LYS A 52 -6.85 -27.02 -33.21
C LYS A 52 -8.04 -26.10 -32.97
N SER A 53 -8.95 -26.54 -32.11
CA SER A 53 -10.00 -25.71 -31.53
C SER A 53 -9.41 -24.73 -30.50
N TRP A 54 -9.68 -23.43 -30.68
CA TRP A 54 -9.35 -22.40 -29.69
C TRP A 54 -10.45 -22.23 -28.64
N ASN A 55 -11.48 -23.08 -28.66
CA ASN A 55 -12.54 -23.10 -27.65
C ASN A 55 -12.11 -23.88 -26.39
N PHE A 56 -11.25 -23.29 -25.57
CA PHE A 56 -10.83 -23.86 -24.28
C PHE A 56 -11.07 -22.90 -23.12
N LEU A 57 -11.20 -23.45 -21.92
CA LEU A 57 -11.65 -22.76 -20.71
C LEU A 57 -10.87 -21.45 -20.43
N LYS A 58 -9.55 -21.46 -20.62
CA LYS A 58 -8.69 -20.28 -20.40
C LYS A 58 -8.96 -19.14 -21.39
N MET A 59 -9.38 -19.44 -22.62
CA MET A 59 -9.77 -18.40 -23.59
C MET A 59 -11.10 -17.75 -23.18
N HIS A 60 -12.04 -18.55 -22.69
CA HIS A 60 -13.33 -18.08 -22.18
C HIS A 60 -13.20 -17.20 -20.93
N MET A 61 -12.19 -17.42 -20.10
CA MET A 61 -11.94 -16.62 -18.89
C MET A 61 -11.81 -15.12 -19.19
N ASN A 62 -11.18 -14.77 -20.32
CA ASN A 62 -11.01 -13.36 -20.72
C ASN A 62 -12.33 -12.66 -21.04
N LYS A 63 -13.36 -13.42 -21.46
CA LYS A 63 -14.69 -12.88 -21.81
C LYS A 63 -15.34 -12.16 -20.63
N HIS A 64 -15.14 -12.69 -19.43
CA HIS A 64 -15.75 -12.18 -18.20
C HIS A 64 -14.78 -11.35 -17.36
N ALA A 65 -13.51 -11.22 -17.77
CA ALA A 65 -12.46 -10.62 -16.95
C ALA A 65 -12.82 -9.23 -16.42
N PHE A 66 -13.37 -8.34 -17.25
CA PHE A 66 -13.73 -6.99 -16.83
C PHE A 66 -15.03 -6.90 -16.02
N GLU A 67 -15.97 -7.82 -16.21
CA GLU A 67 -17.16 -7.91 -15.35
C GLU A 67 -16.77 -8.48 -13.98
N ASP A 68 -15.86 -9.45 -13.95
CA ASP A 68 -15.26 -9.99 -12.74
C ASP A 68 -14.44 -8.93 -11.99
N ILE A 69 -13.63 -8.13 -12.68
CA ILE A 69 -12.92 -6.97 -12.11
C ILE A 69 -13.92 -5.99 -11.51
N LYS A 70 -15.02 -5.71 -12.21
CA LYS A 70 -16.06 -4.82 -11.68
C LYS A 70 -16.71 -5.43 -10.44
N ALA A 71 -17.06 -6.71 -10.45
CA ALA A 71 -17.72 -7.34 -9.30
C ALA A 71 -16.78 -7.58 -8.09
N LYS A 72 -15.50 -7.88 -8.34
CA LYS A 72 -14.53 -8.39 -7.35
C LYS A 72 -13.40 -7.41 -7.03
N GLY A 73 -13.29 -6.30 -7.77
CA GLY A 73 -12.30 -5.24 -7.60
C GLY A 73 -11.06 -5.41 -8.48
N ILE A 74 -10.31 -6.50 -8.32
CA ILE A 74 -9.03 -6.75 -9.02
C ILE A 74 -8.87 -8.23 -9.37
N THR A 75 -8.06 -8.54 -10.38
CA THR A 75 -7.72 -9.93 -10.70
C THR A 75 -6.74 -10.55 -9.70
N GLN A 76 -5.90 -9.75 -9.03
CA GLN A 76 -4.87 -10.23 -8.10
C GLN A 76 -5.40 -10.89 -6.82
N ASN A 77 -6.70 -10.80 -6.53
CA ASN A 77 -7.35 -11.58 -5.48
C ASN A 77 -7.45 -13.07 -5.84
N TYR A 78 -6.51 -13.59 -6.63
CA TYR A 78 -6.42 -14.99 -6.98
C TYR A 78 -6.25 -15.82 -5.72
N ASN A 79 -7.26 -16.67 -5.53
CA ASN A 79 -7.50 -17.59 -4.44
C ASN A 79 -8.37 -17.00 -3.31
N THR A 80 -9.61 -17.47 -3.26
CA THR A 80 -10.37 -17.66 -2.04
C THR A 80 -9.87 -18.91 -1.34
N LYS A 81 -8.58 -18.96 -0.99
CA LYS A 81 -8.11 -19.82 0.10
C LYS A 81 -7.82 -18.90 1.29
N PRO A 82 -8.86 -18.34 1.94
CA PRO A 82 -8.67 -17.63 3.20
C PRO A 82 -7.95 -18.49 4.26
N ASN A 83 -7.91 -19.80 4.03
CA ASN A 83 -7.29 -20.80 4.89
C ASN A 83 -5.94 -21.33 4.38
N GLU A 84 -5.30 -20.74 3.36
CA GLU A 84 -4.00 -21.26 2.88
C GLU A 84 -2.91 -21.21 3.96
N GLN A 85 -2.97 -20.22 4.86
CA GLN A 85 -2.17 -20.21 6.09
C GLN A 85 -2.69 -21.16 7.17
N LEU A 86 -4.02 -21.34 7.30
CA LEU A 86 -4.62 -22.29 8.27
C LEU A 86 -4.18 -23.73 7.98
N HIS A 87 -3.93 -24.06 6.71
CA HIS A 87 -3.42 -25.36 6.31
C HIS A 87 -1.93 -25.55 6.56
N GLY A 88 -1.14 -24.50 6.84
CA GLY A 88 0.29 -24.64 7.14
C GLY A 88 0.50 -25.53 8.37
N LEU A 89 -0.15 -25.18 9.48
CA LEU A 89 -0.08 -25.95 10.73
C LEU A 89 -0.69 -27.34 10.58
N LEU A 90 -1.79 -27.48 9.83
CA LEU A 90 -2.41 -28.78 9.58
C LEU A 90 -1.50 -29.68 8.70
N LYS A 91 -0.84 -29.09 7.69
CA LYS A 91 0.08 -29.78 6.79
C LYS A 91 1.36 -30.18 7.50
N ASP A 92 1.92 -29.31 8.32
CA ASP A 92 3.11 -29.60 9.15
C ASP A 92 2.76 -30.64 10.22
N SER A 93 1.60 -30.54 10.86
CA SER A 93 1.13 -31.57 11.80
C SER A 93 0.91 -32.90 11.11
N TYR A 94 0.31 -32.92 9.92
CA TYR A 94 0.14 -34.13 9.12
C TYR A 94 1.50 -34.75 8.76
N GLN A 95 2.45 -33.94 8.30
CA GLN A 95 3.75 -34.37 7.80
C GLN A 95 4.73 -34.80 8.90
N PHE A 96 4.74 -34.11 10.04
CA PHE A 96 5.72 -34.33 11.11
C PHE A 96 5.16 -35.05 12.34
N ARG A 97 3.84 -35.13 12.49
CA ARG A 97 3.21 -35.66 13.71
C ARG A 97 2.25 -36.82 13.46
N THR A 98 2.07 -37.24 12.22
CA THR A 98 1.31 -38.45 11.89
C THR A 98 2.19 -39.49 11.23
N ASN A 99 1.85 -40.76 11.42
CA ASN A 99 2.45 -41.86 10.67
C ASN A 99 1.73 -42.12 9.32
N PHE A 100 0.99 -41.13 8.83
CA PHE A 100 0.15 -41.17 7.61
C PHE A 100 -0.96 -42.25 7.63
N LYS A 101 -1.27 -42.80 8.81
CA LYS A 101 -2.34 -43.79 9.04
C LYS A 101 -3.17 -43.37 10.25
N HIS A 102 -4.47 -43.70 10.28
CA HIS A 102 -5.37 -43.39 11.40
C HIS A 102 -5.28 -41.91 11.88
N VAL A 103 -5.18 -40.99 10.93
CA VAL A 103 -4.86 -39.58 11.13
C VAL A 103 -5.90 -38.85 12.00
N ALA A 104 -7.17 -39.22 11.87
CA ALA A 104 -8.27 -38.57 12.59
C ALA A 104 -8.12 -38.68 14.12
N GLU A 105 -7.62 -39.81 14.62
CA GLU A 105 -7.40 -40.04 16.06
C GLU A 105 -6.17 -39.28 16.58
N GLN A 106 -5.21 -38.99 15.70
CA GLN A 106 -3.95 -38.32 16.02
C GLN A 106 -4.07 -36.78 16.00
N CYS A 107 -5.04 -36.22 15.29
CA CYS A 107 -5.23 -34.76 15.15
C CYS A 107 -5.90 -34.07 16.35
N LEU A 108 -6.56 -34.79 17.26
CA LEU A 108 -7.33 -34.18 18.34
C LEU A 108 -6.46 -33.44 19.39
N VAL A 109 -5.26 -33.93 19.67
CA VAL A 109 -4.38 -33.36 20.71
C VAL A 109 -3.68 -32.08 20.25
N SER A 110 -3.34 -31.96 18.97
CA SER A 110 -2.60 -30.81 18.44
C SER A 110 -3.46 -29.56 18.27
N CYS A 111 -4.77 -29.71 18.02
CA CYS A 111 -5.70 -28.58 17.91
C CYS A 111 -5.85 -27.81 19.23
N PHE A 112 -5.87 -28.51 20.38
CA PHE A 112 -6.00 -27.87 21.70
C PHE A 112 -4.77 -27.03 22.06
N ILE A 113 -3.56 -27.57 21.84
CA ILE A 113 -2.31 -26.87 22.17
C ILE A 113 -2.17 -25.57 21.36
N LEU A 114 -2.63 -25.55 20.10
CA LEU A 114 -2.56 -24.36 19.25
C LEU A 114 -3.56 -23.26 19.64
N GLN A 115 -4.74 -23.64 20.16
CA GLN A 115 -5.71 -22.67 20.70
C GLN A 115 -5.16 -21.93 21.92
N ASP A 116 -4.47 -22.64 22.81
CA ASP A 116 -3.88 -22.04 24.01
C ASP A 116 -2.73 -21.08 23.69
N ILE A 117 -1.86 -21.43 22.72
CA ILE A 117 -0.75 -20.56 22.29
C ILE A 117 -1.29 -19.28 21.63
N ALA A 118 -2.31 -19.39 20.77
CA ALA A 118 -2.90 -18.23 20.10
C ALA A 118 -3.63 -17.29 21.08
N ALA A 119 -4.26 -17.84 22.12
CA ALA A 119 -4.86 -17.04 23.19
C ALA A 119 -3.79 -16.27 23.98
N PHE A 120 -2.66 -16.92 24.28
CA PHE A 120 -1.54 -16.32 25.01
C PHE A 120 -0.85 -15.20 24.22
N ASP A 121 -0.60 -15.40 22.92
CA ASP A 121 -0.01 -14.38 22.05
C ASP A 121 -0.93 -13.16 21.86
N SER A 122 -2.26 -13.38 21.84
CA SER A 122 -3.24 -12.28 21.77
C SER A 122 -3.28 -11.45 23.05
N GLU A 123 -3.01 -12.05 24.20
CA GLU A 123 -2.98 -11.35 25.49
C GLU A 123 -1.73 -10.45 25.58
N LEU A 124 -0.59 -10.93 25.08
CA LEU A 124 0.68 -10.19 25.05
C LEU A 124 0.65 -8.97 24.10
N MET A 125 -0.10 -9.05 22.99
CA MET A 125 -0.23 -7.96 22.01
C MET A 125 -1.23 -6.86 22.42
N GLY A 126 -2.06 -7.09 23.44
CA GLY A 126 -3.04 -6.13 23.94
C GLY A 126 -2.43 -4.92 24.65
N ASP A 127 -1.23 -5.07 25.22
CA ASP A 127 -0.55 -4.08 26.07
C ASP A 127 0.24 -3.00 25.29
N LEU A 128 0.27 -3.06 23.95
CA LEU A 128 0.98 -2.09 23.10
C LEU A 128 0.08 -1.01 22.48
N LYS A 129 -1.10 -0.74 23.06
CA LYS A 129 -1.93 0.38 22.58
C LYS A 129 -1.33 1.72 23.01
N GLY A 130 -0.67 2.34 22.04
CA GLY A 130 0.04 3.61 22.16
C GLY A 130 -0.83 4.76 22.67
N ASP A 131 -0.29 5.41 23.70
CA ASP A 131 -0.64 6.76 24.08
C ASP A 131 -0.04 7.76 23.08
N GLU A 132 -0.88 8.69 22.62
CA GLU A 132 -0.77 10.13 22.85
C GLU A 132 -1.25 10.96 21.62
N VAL A 133 -2.02 11.99 21.93
CA VAL A 133 -2.90 12.76 21.05
C VAL A 133 -2.16 13.45 19.88
N ASP A 134 -2.50 13.06 18.65
CA ASP A 134 -2.11 13.72 17.40
C ASP A 134 -2.59 15.19 17.37
N SER A 135 -1.66 16.15 17.39
CA SER A 135 -1.99 17.56 17.19
C SER A 135 -2.10 17.86 15.69
N LYS A 136 -3.30 18.22 15.20
CA LYS A 136 -3.50 18.64 13.80
C LYS A 136 -2.86 19.99 13.54
N ILE A 137 -2.13 20.11 12.43
CA ILE A 137 -1.53 21.39 12.01
C ILE A 137 -2.64 22.33 11.50
N THR A 138 -2.72 23.53 12.05
CA THR A 138 -3.65 24.58 11.57
C THR A 138 -3.40 24.88 10.09
N GLY A 139 -4.38 24.61 9.23
CA GLY A 139 -4.30 24.82 7.78
C GLY A 139 -3.97 23.58 6.93
N MET A 140 -3.57 22.46 7.54
CA MET A 140 -3.30 21.20 6.82
C MET A 140 -4.15 20.06 7.41
N SER A 141 -5.31 19.79 6.80
CA SER A 141 -6.27 18.79 7.33
C SER A 141 -5.77 17.34 7.30
N HIS A 142 -4.68 17.07 6.59
CA HIS A 142 -4.14 15.74 6.31
C HIS A 142 -2.76 15.53 6.95
N VAL A 143 -2.29 16.45 7.79
CA VAL A 143 -1.03 16.29 8.50
C VAL A 143 -1.27 16.41 10.00
N SER A 144 -0.90 15.37 10.74
CA SER A 144 -0.85 15.38 12.20
C SER A 144 0.60 15.29 12.69
N LEU A 145 0.87 15.97 13.80
CA LEU A 145 2.15 15.92 14.50
C LEU A 145 1.98 15.11 15.79
N GLY A 146 2.90 14.17 15.99
CA GLY A 146 2.94 13.28 17.15
C GLY A 146 4.19 13.50 17.99
N SER A 147 4.14 13.02 19.24
CA SER A 147 5.21 13.12 20.25
C SER A 147 5.75 14.54 20.42
N LYS A 148 4.89 15.39 20.97
CA LYS A 148 5.20 16.78 21.29
C LYS A 148 6.24 16.86 22.41
N CYS A 149 7.38 17.50 22.14
CA CYS A 149 8.37 17.78 23.18
C CYS A 149 8.00 19.02 24.01
N PRO A 150 8.53 19.15 25.23
CA PRO A 150 8.54 20.42 25.96
C PRO A 150 9.19 21.52 25.12
N ALA A 151 8.70 22.76 25.24
CA ALA A 151 9.28 23.90 24.55
C ALA A 151 10.67 24.23 25.13
N THR A 152 11.68 24.34 24.27
CA THR A 152 13.07 24.64 24.63
C THR A 152 13.52 25.91 23.94
N SER A 153 14.43 26.68 24.53
CA SER A 153 15.04 27.83 23.85
C SER A 153 15.99 27.38 22.74
N PHE A 154 16.25 28.24 21.76
CA PHE A 154 17.25 27.94 20.73
C PHE A 154 18.63 27.71 21.35
N GLN A 155 19.02 28.49 22.35
CA GLN A 155 20.27 28.26 23.07
C GLN A 155 20.31 26.88 23.72
N GLY A 156 19.23 26.48 24.43
CA GLY A 156 19.15 25.16 25.04
C GLY A 156 19.21 24.02 24.02
N LEU A 157 18.63 24.23 22.83
CA LEU A 157 18.71 23.26 21.74
C LEU A 157 20.13 23.10 21.21
N GLU A 158 20.82 24.20 20.92
CA GLU A 158 22.22 24.19 20.45
C GLU A 158 23.14 23.57 21.52
N GLU A 159 22.88 23.84 22.81
CA GLU A 159 23.65 23.26 23.90
C GLU A 159 23.42 21.75 24.08
N SER A 160 22.20 21.28 23.86
CA SER A 160 21.86 19.85 23.93
C SER A 160 22.44 19.02 22.78
N ARG A 161 22.82 19.68 21.67
CA ARG A 161 23.30 19.06 20.43
C ARG A 161 24.68 19.57 20.01
N LYS A 162 25.54 19.93 20.98
CA LYS A 162 26.91 20.46 20.73
C LYS A 162 27.79 19.54 19.88
N ASP A 163 27.57 18.23 19.95
CA ASP A 163 28.34 17.24 19.20
C ASP A 163 27.94 17.18 17.71
N ASP A 164 26.81 17.79 17.33
CA ASP A 164 26.29 17.78 15.97
C ASP A 164 26.51 19.14 15.29
N ALA A 165 27.36 19.13 14.25
CA ALA A 165 27.68 20.31 13.45
C ALA A 165 26.44 20.96 12.78
N ALA A 166 25.35 20.20 12.59
CA ALA A 166 24.11 20.73 12.04
C ALA A 166 23.49 21.79 12.96
N PHE A 167 23.64 21.64 14.28
CA PHE A 167 23.05 22.52 15.28
C PHE A 167 23.94 23.71 15.66
N MET A 168 25.17 23.78 15.16
CA MET A 168 26.04 24.95 15.36
C MET A 168 25.42 26.21 14.73
N SER A 169 25.13 27.22 15.55
CA SER A 169 24.47 28.46 15.15
C SER A 169 23.15 28.22 14.40
N PHE A 170 22.41 27.18 14.81
CA PHE A 170 21.12 26.79 14.25
C PHE A 170 20.14 27.95 14.17
N CYS A 171 20.06 28.79 15.21
CA CYS A 171 19.15 29.94 15.24
C CYS A 171 19.41 30.90 14.06
N ILE A 172 20.69 31.21 13.79
CA ILE A 172 21.10 32.09 12.69
C ILE A 172 20.81 31.44 11.34
N LYS A 173 21.14 30.16 11.20
CA LYS A 173 20.89 29.39 9.96
C LYS A 173 19.40 29.34 9.63
N LEU A 174 18.55 29.06 10.62
CA LEU A 174 17.10 29.01 10.46
C LEU A 174 16.52 30.37 10.10
N SER A 175 16.94 31.44 10.78
CA SER A 175 16.52 32.81 10.49
C SER A 175 16.84 33.19 9.04
N ASN A 176 18.08 32.91 8.58
CA ASN A 176 18.49 33.18 7.21
C ASN A 176 17.69 32.36 6.19
N HIS A 177 17.47 31.08 6.48
CA HIS A 177 16.69 30.19 5.61
C HIS A 177 15.25 30.69 5.45
N LEU A 178 14.57 31.04 6.54
CA LEU A 178 13.21 31.56 6.50
C LEU A 178 13.13 32.87 5.70
N ASN A 179 14.10 33.77 5.87
CA ASN A 179 14.14 35.03 5.13
C ASN A 179 14.29 34.82 3.62
N ILE A 180 15.15 33.89 3.20
CA ILE A 180 15.31 33.51 1.80
C ILE A 180 14.03 32.85 1.28
N PHE A 181 13.48 31.89 2.02
CA PHE A 181 12.28 31.16 1.63
C PHE A 181 11.07 32.07 1.44
N PHE A 182 10.84 33.02 2.36
CA PHE A 182 9.72 33.97 2.28
C PHE A 182 9.87 34.88 1.06
N SER A 183 11.09 35.36 0.81
CA SER A 183 11.39 36.21 -0.35
C SER A 183 11.15 35.49 -1.68
N ILE A 184 11.60 34.24 -1.80
CA ILE A 184 11.43 33.43 -3.02
C ILE A 184 9.96 33.09 -3.28
N ASN A 185 9.21 32.77 -2.23
CA ASN A 185 7.81 32.35 -2.35
C ASN A 185 6.81 33.52 -2.32
N ASN A 186 7.29 34.78 -2.36
CA ASN A 186 6.46 35.99 -2.26
C ASN A 186 5.53 36.00 -1.02
N ILE A 187 6.00 35.43 0.10
CA ILE A 187 5.26 35.39 1.36
C ILE A 187 5.55 36.68 2.13
N SER A 188 4.49 37.37 2.55
CA SER A 188 4.64 38.60 3.34
C SER A 188 5.28 38.30 4.71
N PHE A 189 6.31 39.06 5.05
CA PHE A 189 6.91 38.97 6.38
C PHE A 189 5.94 39.41 7.48
N PRO A 190 5.89 38.72 8.62
CA PRO A 190 5.11 39.17 9.77
C PRO A 190 5.59 40.57 10.21
N GLY A 191 4.70 41.56 10.16
CA GLY A 191 5.06 42.95 10.51
C GLY A 191 5.95 43.67 9.49
N GLY A 192 6.12 43.13 8.28
CA GLY A 192 6.85 43.77 7.18
C GLY A 192 8.37 43.86 7.36
N LYS A 193 8.93 43.19 8.37
CA LYS A 193 10.38 43.16 8.64
C LYS A 193 10.93 41.75 8.52
N CYS A 194 12.18 41.68 8.06
CA CYS A 194 12.99 40.47 8.04
C CYS A 194 12.96 39.74 9.39
N MET A 195 12.72 38.43 9.40
CA MET A 195 12.65 37.63 10.62
C MET A 195 14.02 37.61 11.28
N LYS A 196 14.05 37.90 12.58
CA LYS A 196 15.23 37.76 13.44
C LYS A 196 14.83 36.93 14.65
N LEU A 197 15.32 35.69 14.69
CA LEU A 197 15.13 34.81 15.83
C LEU A 197 16.19 35.13 16.90
N GLY A 198 15.75 35.25 18.15
CA GLY A 198 16.61 35.42 19.32
C GLY A 198 17.05 34.08 19.92
N THR A 199 18.07 34.10 20.77
CA THR A 199 18.56 32.90 21.47
C THR A 199 17.56 32.39 22.52
N GLU A 200 16.79 33.30 23.11
CA GLU A 200 15.76 33.02 24.13
C GLU A 200 14.41 32.61 23.52
N ASP A 201 14.24 32.74 22.21
CA ASP A 201 13.00 32.35 21.56
C ASP A 201 12.78 30.84 21.72
N LYS A 202 11.53 30.46 21.98
CA LYS A 202 11.16 29.08 22.26
C LYS A 202 10.74 28.36 20.99
N ILE A 203 11.23 27.14 20.83
CA ILE A 203 10.82 26.19 19.80
C ILE A 203 10.19 24.95 20.44
N THR A 204 9.19 24.39 19.77
CA THR A 204 8.59 23.10 20.14
C THR A 204 8.88 22.10 19.04
N VAL A 205 9.58 21.02 19.39
CA VAL A 205 9.93 19.94 18.46
C VAL A 205 8.86 18.84 18.53
N TYR A 206 8.54 18.25 17.39
CA TYR A 206 7.70 17.07 17.26
C TYR A 206 8.50 15.99 16.55
N TYR A 207 8.52 14.76 17.08
CA TYR A 207 9.32 13.67 16.50
C TYR A 207 8.65 12.95 15.35
N PHE A 208 7.32 13.01 15.26
CA PHE A 208 6.57 12.32 14.23
C PHE A 208 5.70 13.29 13.44
N MET A 209 5.74 13.12 12.12
CA MET A 209 4.81 13.73 11.19
C MET A 209 4.06 12.60 10.50
N LYS A 210 2.76 12.56 10.69
CA LYS A 210 1.87 11.62 10.02
C LYS A 210 1.11 12.37 8.92
N VAL A 211 1.13 11.78 7.73
CA VAL A 211 0.46 12.34 6.55
C VAL A 211 -0.64 11.37 6.13
N ASP A 212 -1.88 11.83 6.18
CA ASP A 212 -3.05 11.10 5.72
C ASP A 212 -3.17 11.22 4.20
N TYR A 213 -2.71 10.22 3.48
CA TYR A 213 -2.87 10.17 2.03
C TYR A 213 -4.32 9.78 1.68
N ARG A 214 -5.00 10.63 0.90
CA ARG A 214 -6.28 10.29 0.29
C ARG A 214 -6.05 9.82 -1.14
N TYR A 215 -6.55 8.63 -1.46
CA TYR A 215 -6.52 8.10 -2.81
C TYR A 215 -7.63 8.77 -3.63
N VAL A 216 -7.27 9.45 -4.73
CA VAL A 216 -8.22 10.19 -5.60
C VAL A 216 -8.90 9.25 -6.61
N VAL A 217 -8.84 7.95 -6.40
CA VAL A 217 -9.45 7.00 -7.34
C VAL A 217 -10.92 6.87 -7.05
N ASN A 218 -11.69 7.25 -8.06
CA ASN A 218 -13.10 6.96 -8.17
C ASN A 218 -13.28 5.60 -8.85
N TRP A 219 -14.05 4.75 -8.18
CA TRP A 219 -14.67 3.56 -8.76
C TRP A 219 -15.80 3.99 -9.71
#